data_AF-A0A9D5AKF8-F1
#
_entry.id   AF-A0A9D5AKF8-F1
#
_cell.length_a   1.000
_cell.length_b   1.000
_cell.length_c   1.000
_cell.angle_alpha   90.00
_cell.angle_beta   90.00
_cell.angle_gamma   90.00
#
_symmetry.space_group_name_H-M   'P 1'
#
loop_
_entity.id
_entity.type
_entity.pdbx_description
1 polymer ?
#
loop_
_entity_poly.entity_id
_entity_poly.type
_entity_poly.pdbx_seq_one_letter_code
_entity_poly.pdbx_strand_id
1 'polypeptide(L)'
;MVEGTMSLDAVIKEAVDLENIPIEEVFDNLKCTKEGLTSEEVQERLDMFGYNKLEEKKESKILKFLGFMWNPLSWVMEAAALMAIAMAHGG
;
A
#
# COMPACT_ATOMS: atom_id res chain seq x y z
N MET A 1 -12.13 -1.29 -29.02
CA MET A 1 -11.81 -0.78 -27.66
C MET A 1 -10.43 -1.22 -27.17
N VAL A 2 -9.67 -2.05 -27.90
CA VAL A 2 -8.34 -2.56 -27.46
C VAL A 2 -7.23 -1.48 -27.51
N GLU A 3 -7.33 -0.46 -28.37
CA GLU A 3 -6.29 0.59 -28.46
C GLU A 3 -6.23 1.50 -27.23
N GLY A 4 -7.37 1.76 -26.58
CA GLY A 4 -7.43 2.63 -25.40
C GLY A 4 -6.80 2.01 -24.15
N THR A 5 -6.96 0.70 -23.97
CA THR A 5 -6.37 -0.02 -22.83
C THR A 5 -4.85 -0.09 -22.96
N MET A 6 -4.32 -0.28 -24.17
CA MET A 6 -2.87 -0.36 -24.42
C MET A 6 -2.11 0.95 -24.13
N SER A 7 -2.72 2.12 -24.34
CA SER A 7 -2.06 3.40 -24.00
C SER A 7 -2.03 3.65 -22.49
N LEU A 8 -3.10 3.29 -21.78
CA LEU A 8 -3.17 3.38 -20.32
C LEU A 8 -2.20 2.40 -19.64
N ASP A 9 -2.03 1.20 -20.20
CA ASP A 9 -1.03 0.22 -19.74
C ASP A 9 0.43 0.71 -19.89
N ALA A 10 0.72 1.48 -20.94
CA ALA A 10 2.04 2.08 -21.14
C ALA A 10 2.35 3.18 -20.11
N VAL A 11 1.32 3.95 -19.73
CA VAL A 11 1.41 4.94 -18.65
C VAL A 11 1.63 4.27 -17.29
N ILE A 12 0.94 3.15 -17.01
CA ILE A 12 1.14 2.36 -15.77
C ILE A 12 2.59 1.87 -15.66
N LYS A 13 3.20 1.48 -16.78
CA LYS A 13 4.57 0.96 -16.83
C LYS A 13 5.64 2.05 -16.85
N GLU A 14 5.27 3.31 -16.61
CA GLU A 14 6.16 4.48 -16.66
C GLU A 14 6.94 4.57 -17.98
N ALA A 15 6.41 4.00 -19.06
CA ALA A 15 7.08 4.00 -20.37
C ALA A 15 6.95 5.34 -21.11
N VAL A 16 6.11 6.24 -20.58
CA VAL A 16 5.85 7.57 -21.11
C VAL A 16 6.23 8.60 -20.04
N ASP A 17 7.16 9.49 -20.37
CA ASP A 17 7.53 10.61 -19.50
C ASP A 17 6.49 11.73 -19.62
N LEU A 18 5.62 11.83 -18.62
CA LEU A 18 4.53 12.82 -18.59
C LEU A 18 5.00 14.21 -18.13
N GLU A 19 6.21 14.35 -17.56
CA GLU A 19 6.69 15.62 -17.00
C GLU A 19 7.27 16.55 -18.08
N ASN A 20 7.86 15.96 -19.12
CA ASN A 20 8.61 16.71 -20.15
C ASN A 20 7.89 16.83 -21.50
N ILE A 21 6.70 16.25 -21.67
CA ILE A 21 5.92 16.31 -22.92
C ILE A 21 4.92 17.48 -22.93
N PRO A 22 4.56 17.99 -24.12
CA PRO A 22 3.55 19.05 -24.23
C PRO A 22 2.18 18.57 -23.72
N ILE A 23 1.38 19.51 -23.20
CA ILE A 23 0.11 19.20 -22.52
C ILE A 23 -0.89 18.49 -23.44
N GLU A 24 -0.87 18.77 -24.74
CA GLU A 24 -1.68 18.09 -25.75
C GLU A 24 -1.37 16.59 -25.79
N GLU A 25 -0.09 16.23 -25.75
CA GLU A 25 0.35 14.83 -25.73
C GLU A 25 0.02 14.15 -24.39
N VAL A 26 0.00 14.90 -23.29
CA VAL A 26 -0.47 14.39 -21.98
C VAL A 26 -1.95 13.98 -22.08
N PHE A 27 -2.79 14.83 -22.67
CA PHE A 27 -4.22 14.53 -22.85
C PHE A 27 -4.44 13.30 -23.76
N ASP A 28 -3.64 13.17 -24.81
CA ASP A 28 -3.71 12.02 -25.73
C ASP A 28 -3.25 10.70 -25.09
N ASN A 29 -2.22 10.74 -24.25
CA ASN A 29 -1.71 9.58 -23.52
C ASN A 29 -2.62 9.17 -22.36
N LEU A 30 -3.14 10.15 -21.60
CA LEU A 30 -4.07 9.92 -20.49
C LEU A 30 -5.52 9.72 -20.93
N LYS A 31 -5.81 9.85 -22.24
CA LYS A 31 -7.16 9.75 -22.83
C LYS A 31 -8.18 10.57 -22.06
N CYS A 32 -7.84 11.81 -21.73
CA CYS A 32 -8.74 12.72 -21.04
C CYS A 32 -8.94 13.99 -21.85
N THR A 33 -10.08 14.65 -21.64
CA THR A 33 -10.38 15.93 -22.27
C THR A 33 -10.12 17.07 -21.29
N LYS A 34 -10.09 18.31 -21.78
CA LYS A 34 -10.03 19.50 -20.92
C LYS A 34 -11.24 19.65 -20.00
N GLU A 35 -12.38 19.04 -20.35
CA GLU A 35 -13.60 19.02 -19.54
C GLU A 35 -13.59 17.90 -18.49
N GLY A 36 -12.58 17.03 -18.52
CA GLY A 36 -12.41 15.91 -17.61
C GLY A 36 -12.82 14.58 -18.23
N LEU A 37 -13.28 13.67 -17.37
CA LEU A 37 -13.71 12.31 -17.68
C LEU A 37 -15.20 12.17 -17.42
N THR A 38 -15.85 11.36 -18.25
CA THR A 38 -17.24 10.95 -18.04
C THR A 38 -17.34 9.93 -16.90
N SER A 39 -18.55 9.71 -16.38
CA SER A 39 -18.76 8.80 -15.25
C SER A 39 -18.46 7.35 -15.62
N GLU A 40 -18.71 6.99 -16.88
CA GLU A 40 -18.43 5.67 -17.45
C GLU A 40 -16.93 5.41 -17.56
N GLU A 41 -16.16 6.39 -18.06
CA GLU A 41 -14.68 6.30 -18.15
C GLU A 41 -14.02 6.24 -16.78
N VAL A 42 -14.58 6.93 -15.79
CA VAL A 42 -14.11 6.85 -14.40
C VAL A 42 -14.32 5.44 -13.86
N GLN A 43 -15.46 4.82 -14.11
CA GLN A 43 -15.73 3.45 -13.64
C GLN A 43 -14.79 2.44 -14.30
N GLU A 44 -14.57 2.54 -15.62
CA GLU A 44 -13.63 1.67 -16.34
C GLU A 44 -12.20 1.81 -15.81
N ARG A 45 -11.78 3.03 -15.47
CA ARG A 45 -10.47 3.28 -14.83
C ARG A 45 -10.41 2.76 -13.40
N LEU A 46 -11.47 2.88 -12.61
CA LEU A 46 -11.50 2.32 -11.26
C LEU A 46 -11.35 0.79 -11.28
N ASP A 47 -11.96 0.13 -12.25
CA ASP A 47 -11.84 -1.32 -12.42
C ASP A 47 -10.43 -1.74 -12.88
N MET A 48 -9.75 -0.92 -13.70
CA MET A 48 -8.40 -1.19 -14.22
C MET A 48 -7.27 -0.83 -13.23
N PHE A 49 -7.34 0.35 -12.61
CA PHE A 49 -6.27 0.90 -11.76
C PHE A 49 -6.50 0.67 -10.27
N GLY A 50 -7.73 0.39 -9.87
CA GLY A 50 -8.12 0.36 -8.46
C GLY A 50 -8.24 1.75 -7.84
N TYR A 51 -8.71 1.79 -6.60
CA TYR A 51 -8.84 3.05 -5.86
C TYR A 51 -7.47 3.61 -5.48
N ASN A 52 -7.27 4.91 -5.73
CA ASN A 52 -6.13 5.66 -5.20
C ASN A 52 -6.29 5.94 -3.70
N LYS A 53 -6.31 4.87 -2.89
CA LYS A 53 -6.32 4.95 -1.44
C LYS A 53 -5.05 4.28 -0.93
N LEU A 54 -4.25 5.05 -0.17
CA LEU A 54 -3.12 4.49 0.55
C LEU A 54 -3.64 3.36 1.45
N GLU A 55 -3.02 2.18 1.34
CA GLU A 55 -3.35 1.06 2.20
C GLU A 55 -3.19 1.46 3.66
N GLU A 56 -4.32 1.64 4.34
CA GLU A 56 -4.35 1.77 5.79
C GLU A 56 -3.93 0.43 6.36
N LYS A 57 -2.65 0.30 6.74
CA LYS A 57 -2.19 -0.86 7.49
C LYS A 57 -2.99 -0.94 8.78
N LYS A 58 -3.97 -1.83 8.80
CA LYS A 58 -4.72 -2.19 10.00
C LYS A 58 -3.78 -2.99 10.90
N GLU A 59 -2.97 -2.27 11.66
CA GLU A 59 -2.16 -2.87 12.68
C GLU A 59 -3.08 -3.32 13.82
N SER A 60 -3.21 -4.64 13.96
CA SER A 60 -3.98 -5.19 15.06
C SER A 60 -3.27 -4.86 16.37
N LYS A 61 -3.98 -4.25 17.32
CA LYS A 61 -3.44 -3.84 18.63
C LYS A 61 -2.77 -5.01 19.37
N ILE A 62 -3.30 -6.22 19.20
CA ILE A 62 -2.75 -7.46 19.75
C ILE A 62 -1.41 -7.82 19.09
N LEU A 63 -1.30 -7.74 17.76
CA LEU A 63 -0.04 -7.99 17.06
C LEU A 63 1.04 -6.96 17.44
N LYS A 64 0.67 -5.70 17.66
CA LYS A 64 1.58 -4.68 18.22
C LYS A 64 2.04 -5.02 19.63
N PHE A 65 1.14 -5.50 20.48
CA PHE A 65 1.48 -5.94 21.84
C PHE A 65 2.43 -7.14 21.83
N LEU A 66 2.15 -8.17 21.01
CA LEU A 66 3.06 -9.32 20.87
C LEU A 66 4.40 -8.93 20.24
N GLY A 67 4.42 -7.99 19.29
CA GLY A 67 5.66 -7.43 18.74
C GLY A 67 6.50 -6.70 19.79
N PHE A 68 5.87 -6.00 20.74
CA PHE A 68 6.55 -5.35 21.87
C PHE A 68 7.14 -6.36 22.87
N MET A 69 6.47 -7.49 23.07
CA MET A 69 6.99 -8.61 23.89
C MET A 69 8.20 -9.29 23.25
N TRP A 70 8.42 -9.12 21.94
CA TRP A 70 9.60 -9.63 21.23
C TRP A 70 10.85 -8.74 21.33
N ASN A 71 10.84 -7.72 22.19
CA ASN A 71 12.01 -6.92 22.49
C ASN A 71 12.98 -7.69 23.43
N PRO A 72 14.31 -7.72 23.15
CA PRO A 72 15.31 -8.34 24.03
C PRO A 72 15.21 -7.97 25.52
N LEU A 73 14.72 -6.78 25.85
CA LEU A 73 14.51 -6.38 27.25
C LEU A 73 13.37 -7.14 27.93
N SER A 74 12.28 -7.40 27.20
CA SER A 74 11.12 -8.18 27.68
C SER A 74 11.54 -9.62 28.02
N TRP A 75 12.44 -10.21 27.24
CA TRP A 75 12.98 -11.55 27.47
C TRP A 75 13.76 -11.66 28.78
N VAL A 76 14.55 -10.65 29.15
CA VAL A 76 15.32 -10.64 30.40
C VAL A 76 14.39 -10.67 31.62
N MET A 77 13.29 -9.91 31.57
CA MET A 77 12.29 -9.88 32.63
C MET A 77 11.52 -11.21 32.74
N GLU A 78 11.17 -11.82 31.60
CA GLU A 78 10.50 -13.12 31.58
C GLU A 78 11.41 -14.24 32.11
N ALA A 79 12.69 -14.25 31.74
CA ALA A 79 13.67 -15.18 32.27
C ALA A 79 13.88 -15.02 33.79
N ALA A 80 13.95 -13.77 34.29
CA ALA A 80 14.05 -13.50 35.71
C ALA A 80 12.82 -14.00 36.48
N ALA A 81 11.61 -13.83 35.92
CA ALA A 81 10.37 -14.34 36.51
C ALA A 81 10.34 -15.87 36.55
N LEU A 82 10.74 -16.54 35.46
CA LEU A 82 10.84 -18.00 35.41
C LEU A 82 11.87 -18.54 36.41
N MET A 83 13.03 -17.90 36.52
CA MET A 83 14.04 -18.27 37.50
C MET A 83 13.55 -18.07 38.94
N ALA A 84 12.83 -16.98 39.22
CA ALA A 84 12.25 -16.74 40.53
C ALA A 84 11.22 -17.81 40.92
N ILE A 85 10.34 -18.21 40.00
CA ILE A 85 9.36 -19.28 40.24
C ILE A 85 10.07 -20.62 40.46
N ALA A 86 11.07 -20.94 39.64
CA ALA A 86 11.84 -22.17 39.74
C ALA A 86 12.59 -22.27 41.08
N MET A 87 13.19 -21.16 41.53
CA MET A 87 13.86 -21.11 42.85
C MET A 87 12.87 -21.15 44.01
N ALA A 88 11.70 -20.52 43.88
CA ALA A 88 10.69 -20.48 44.95
C ALA A 88 10.02 -21.85 45.22
N HIS A 89 10.05 -22.78 44.26
CA HIS A 89 9.51 -24.13 44.42
C HIS A 89 10.59 -25.23 44.56
N GLY A 90 11.88 -24.87 44.54
CA GLY A 90 13.01 -25.80 44.56
C GLY A 90 13.81 -25.83 45.87
N GLY A 91 13.27 -25.27 46.95
CA GLY A 91 13.84 -25.31 48.31
C GLY A 91 13.11 -26.29 49.22
#